data_AF-A0A942GNQ6-F1
#
_entry.id   AF-A0A942GNQ6-F1
#
_cell.length_a   1.000
_cell.length_b   1.000
_cell.length_c   1.000
_cell.angle_alpha   90.00
_cell.angle_beta   90.00
_cell.angle_gamma   90.00
#
_symmetry.space_group_name_H-M   'P 1'
#
loop_
_entity.id
_entity.type
_entity.pdbx_description
1 polymer ?
#
loop_
_entity_poly.entity_id
_entity_poly.type
_entity_poly.pdbx_seq_one_letter_code
_entity_poly.pdbx_strand_id
1 'polypeptide(L)' 'MGTNRPTQNRGDYLQVFDLSMTDQGQRIVHSQEQPHYRAEYTFPTLASRQGKVFVIDDQTHTTMLWSHQY' A
#
# COMPACT_ATOMS: atom_id res chain seq x y z
N MET A 1 -39.34 15.22 4.39
CA MET A 1 -38.61 14.31 3.47
C MET A 1 -37.13 14.55 3.65
N GLY A 2 -36.46 13.71 4.43
CA GLY A 2 -35.02 13.83 4.70
C GLY A 2 -34.22 13.29 3.53
N THR A 3 -33.28 14.07 3.02
CA THR A 3 -32.37 13.63 1.95
C THR A 3 -31.36 12.66 2.55
N ASN A 4 -31.49 11.38 2.19
CA ASN A 4 -30.42 10.40 2.38
C ASN A 4 -29.23 10.84 1.51
N ARG A 5 -28.32 11.62 2.10
CA ARG A 5 -26.98 11.76 1.53
C ARG A 5 -26.30 10.40 1.72
N PRO A 6 -25.87 9.71 0.66
CA PRO A 6 -25.01 8.54 0.85
C PRO A 6 -23.79 9.04 1.61
N THR A 7 -23.59 8.50 2.82
CA THR A 7 -22.38 8.73 3.60
C THR A 7 -21.20 8.45 2.67
N GLN A 8 -20.39 9.47 2.35
CA GLN A 8 -19.11 9.24 1.69
C GLN A 8 -18.38 8.25 2.59
N ASN A 9 -18.28 7.01 2.14
CA ASN A 9 -17.42 6.03 2.74
C ASN A 9 -16.02 6.60 2.54
N ARG A 10 -15.46 7.24 3.57
CA ARG A 10 -14.02 7.51 3.67
C ARG A 10 -13.36 6.14 3.77
N GLY A 11 -13.37 5.40 2.66
CA GLY A 11 -12.73 4.10 2.58
C GLY A 11 -11.29 4.33 2.95
N ASP A 12 -10.77 3.53 3.87
CA ASP A 12 -9.35 3.52 4.18
C ASP A 12 -8.61 3.19 2.87
N TYR A 13 -8.05 4.21 2.22
CA TYR A 13 -7.26 4.07 1.00
C TYR A 13 -5.84 3.59 1.32
N LEU A 14 -5.66 2.91 2.45
CA LEU A 14 -4.38 2.44 2.93
C LEU A 14 -3.83 1.41 1.93
N GLN A 15 -2.75 1.79 1.27
CA GLN A 15 -1.98 0.87 0.45
C GLN A 15 -0.75 0.41 1.23
N VAL A 16 -0.50 -0.88 1.19
CA VAL A 16 0.61 -1.53 1.89
C VAL A 16 1.54 -2.16 0.86
N PHE A 17 2.83 -1.83 0.95
CA PHE A 17 3.89 -2.50 0.21
C PHE A 17 4.76 -3.28 1.19
N ASP A 18 4.73 -4.61 1.08
CA ASP A 18 5.55 -5.52 1.86
C ASP A 18 6.77 -5.97 1.06
N LEU A 19 7.97 -5.58 1.50
CA LEU A 19 9.23 -5.88 0.82
C LEU A 19 9.94 -7.02 1.56
N SER A 20 10.01 -8.19 0.91
CA SER A 20 10.68 -9.38 1.42
C SER A 20 11.81 -9.84 0.50
N MET A 21 12.89 -10.36 1.09
CA MET A 21 13.99 -10.96 0.35
C MET A 21 13.71 -12.40 -0.05
N THR A 22 14.15 -12.79 -1.25
CA THR A 22 14.07 -14.17 -1.77
C THR A 22 15.40 -14.56 -2.41
N ASP A 23 15.62 -15.85 -2.63
CA ASP A 23 16.82 -16.36 -3.32
C ASP A 23 16.96 -15.82 -4.76
N GLN A 24 15.86 -15.34 -5.35
CA GLN A 24 15.81 -14.79 -6.70
C GLN A 24 15.84 -13.25 -6.75
N GLY A 25 15.95 -12.57 -5.59
CA GLY A 25 15.97 -11.11 -5.49
C GLY A 25 14.88 -10.55 -4.56
N GLN A 26 14.38 -9.36 -4.88
CA GLN A 26 13.41 -8.64 -4.07
C GLN A 26 11.98 -9.01 -4.47
N ARG A 27 11.19 -9.46 -3.51
CA ARG A 27 9.75 -9.63 -3.64
C ARG A 27 9.03 -8.44 -3.02
N ILE A 28 7.99 -7.96 -3.71
CA ILE A 28 7.13 -6.86 -3.28
C ILE A 28 5.68 -7.34 -3.38
N VAL A 29 4.94 -7.27 -2.26
CA VAL A 29 3.50 -7.50 -2.23
C VAL A 29 2.79 -6.18 -2.04
N HIS A 30 1.98 -5.78 -3.01
CA HIS A 30 1.13 -4.58 -2.95
C HIS A 30 -0.31 -4.99 -2.65
N SER A 31 -0.89 -4.44 -1.60
CA SER A 31 -2.28 -4.72 -1.20
C SER A 31 -3.04 -3.48 -0.74
N GLN A 32 -4.36 -3.50 -0.93
CA GLN A 32 -5.31 -2.46 -0.49
C GLN A 32 -6.65 -3.10 -0.13
N GLU A 33 -7.35 -2.53 0.86
CA GLU A 33 -8.63 -3.06 1.37
C GLU A 33 -9.86 -2.63 0.54
N GLN A 34 -9.97 -1.36 0.14
CA GLN A 34 -11.10 -0.87 -0.67
C GLN A 34 -10.69 0.03 -1.85
N PRO A 35 -10.98 -0.36 -3.11
CA PRO A 35 -11.41 -1.71 -3.51
C PRO A 35 -10.35 -2.75 -3.15
N HIS A 36 -10.77 -4.01 -2.94
CA HIS A 36 -9.82 -5.08 -2.63
C HIS A 36 -8.87 -5.27 -3.81
N TYR A 37 -7.58 -5.07 -3.57
CA TYR A 37 -6.53 -5.22 -4.55
C TYR A 37 -5.34 -5.95 -3.95
N ARG A 38 -4.74 -6.84 -4.74
CA ARG A 38 -3.48 -7.50 -4.41
C ARG A 38 -2.69 -7.82 -5.66
N ALA A 39 -1.41 -7.46 -5.66
CA ALA A 39 -0.45 -7.84 -6.70
C ALA A 39 0.90 -8.23 -6.08
N GLU A 40 1.63 -9.08 -6.77
CA GLU A 40 2.92 -9.61 -6.33
C GLU A 40 3.94 -9.45 -7.46
N TYR A 41 5.11 -8.91 -7.10
CA TYR A 41 6.19 -8.62 -8.02
C TYR A 41 7.50 -9.20 -7.50
N THR A 42 8.27 -9.80 -8.40
CA THR A 42 9.62 -10.30 -8.10
C THR A 42 10.61 -9.64 -9.05
N PHE A 43 11.60 -8.96 -8.49
CA PHE A 43 12.65 -8.28 -9.24
C PHE A 43 14.00 -8.93 -8.92
N PRO A 44 14.76 -9.39 -9.93
CA PRO A 44 16.14 -9.80 -9.72
C PRO A 44 16.96 -8.57 -9.32
N THR A 45 17.52 -8.57 -8.12
CA THR A 45 18.36 -7.46 -7.62
C THR A 45 19.51 -7.97 -6.78
N LEU A 46 20.65 -7.28 -6.87
CA LEU A 46 21.85 -7.51 -6.05
C LEU A 46 21.84 -6.69 -4.75
N ALA A 47 20.98 -5.66 -4.66
CA ALA A 47 20.84 -4.78 -3.51
C ALA A 47 19.37 -4.78 -3.09
N SER A 48 19.06 -5.62 -2.13
CA SER A 48 17.73 -5.80 -1.59
C SER A 48 17.59 -5.14 -0.23
N ARG A 49 16.38 -4.69 0.10
CA ARG A 49 16.09 -4.09 1.41
C ARG A 49 14.77 -4.67 1.93
N GLN A 50 14.83 -5.22 3.13
CA GLN A 50 13.63 -5.63 3.86
C GLN A 50 12.95 -4.42 4.48
N GLY A 51 11.63 -4.40 4.46
CA GLY A 51 10.84 -3.45 5.22
C GLY A 51 9.42 -3.30 4.68
N LYS A 52 8.64 -2.45 5.34
CA LYS A 52 7.25 -2.17 4.97
C LYS A 52 7.08 -0.68 4.73
N VAL A 53 6.43 -0.33 3.63
CA VAL A 53 6.10 1.04 3.26
C VAL A 53 4.58 1.21 3.27
N PHE A 54 4.10 2.26 3.91
CA PHE A 54 2.71 2.71 3.88
C PHE A 54 2.57 3.86 2.89
N VAL A 55 1.46 3.86 2.14
CA VAL A 55 1.10 4.98 1.29
C VAL A 55 -0.22 5.58 1.76
N ILE A 56 -0.18 6.88 2.03
CA ILE A 56 -1.34 7.68 2.40
C ILE A 56 -1.67 8.56 1.20
N ASP A 57 -2.88 8.43 0.67
CA ASP A 57 -3.41 9.25 -0.41
C ASP A 57 -4.58 10.07 0.13
N ASP A 58 -4.43 11.40 0.18
CA ASP A 58 -5.48 12.34 0.59
C ASP A 58 -6.23 12.97 -0.60
N GLN A 59 -6.10 12.38 -1.79
CA GLN A 59 -6.59 12.85 -3.10
C GLN A 59 -5.78 14.01 -3.71
N THR A 60 -4.95 14.70 -2.92
CA THR A 60 -4.12 15.84 -3.39
C THR A 60 -2.62 15.56 -3.29
N HIS A 61 -2.21 14.75 -2.33
CA HIS A 61 -0.83 14.38 -2.07
C HIS A 61 -0.73 12.88 -1.75
N THR A 62 0.34 12.26 -2.26
CA THR A 62 0.70 10.88 -1.93
C THR A 62 1.94 10.91 -1.05
N THR A 63 1.83 10.41 0.18
CA THR A 63 2.97 10.30 1.10
C THR A 63 3.36 8.84 1.26
N MET A 64 4.63 8.52 0.99
CA MET A 64 5.21 7.19 1.23
C MET A 64 6.08 7.22 2.49
N LEU A 65 5.76 6.36 3.46
CA LEU A 65 6.47 6.30 4.74
C LEU A 65 6.95 4.87 5.01
N TRP A 66 8.16 4.73 5.54
CA TRP A 66 8.56 3.46 6.14
C TRP A 66 7.75 3.21 7.42
N SER A 67 7.42 1.95 7.69
CA SER A 67 6.62 1.55 8.86
C SER A 67 7.13 2.00 10.23
N HIS A 68 8.41 2.36 10.35
CA HIS A 68 9.01 2.89 11.59
C HIS A 68 8.96 4.43 11.69
N GLN A 69 8.39 5.12 10.69
CA GLN A 69 8.20 6.58 10.69
C GLN A 69 6.74 6.97 11.00
N TYR A 70 5.92 5.99 11.39
CA TYR A 70 4.54 6.17 11.85
C TYR A 70 4.49 6.15 13.37
#